data_AF-A0A4E0QQ88-F1
#
_entry.id   AF-A0A4E0QQ88-F1
#
_cell.length_a   1.000
_cell.length_b   1.000
_cell.length_c   1.000
_cell.angle_alpha   90.00
_cell.angle_beta   90.00
_cell.angle_gamma   90.00
#
_symmetry.space_group_name_H-M   'P 1'
#
loop_
_entity.id
_entity.type
_entity.pdbx_description
1 polymer ?
#
loop_
_entity_poly.entity_id
_entity_poly.type
_entity_poly.pdbx_seq_one_letter_code
_entity_poly.pdbx_strand_id
1 'polypeptide(L)'
;MQRHTEAMARYRSEMDTLLNNLDAIDAATDNEQRRRHIDKALKHLKPLQNQGKHAPFDPNQLPFNIPKGEVRPPIEDEKELKRRFPAKAVKVATTTLLPDMLKVAQAPDSTDLEPTEDVQITPPIEALALELEHNPVKIYNWVHDNIQFIPTYGSIQGSQMTLETKSGNAFDTASLLIALLRTSGIHARYAYGTVRIPINQAKQA
;
A
#
# COMPACT_ATOMS: atom_id res chain seq x y z
N MET A 1 1.60 -15.74 -4.46
CA MET A 1 1.31 -17.05 -5.09
C MET A 1 2.16 -18.18 -4.54
N GLN A 2 3.49 -18.07 -4.47
CA GLN A 2 4.38 -19.16 -4.02
C GLN A 2 4.09 -19.74 -2.62
N ARG A 3 3.79 -18.89 -1.63
CA ARG A 3 3.44 -19.36 -0.27
C ARG A 3 2.16 -20.22 -0.23
N HIS A 4 1.21 -19.93 -1.12
CA HIS A 4 -0.05 -20.68 -1.20
C HIS A 4 0.17 -22.07 -1.80
N THR A 5 0.96 -22.15 -2.87
CA THR A 5 1.31 -23.43 -3.51
C THR A 5 2.11 -24.33 -2.57
N GLU A 6 3.05 -23.78 -1.80
CA GLU A 6 3.81 -24.52 -0.79
C GLU A 6 2.91 -25.02 0.35
N ALA A 7 1.96 -24.19 0.81
CA ALA A 7 1.00 -24.58 1.84
C ALA A 7 0.07 -25.71 1.37
N MET A 8 -0.45 -25.65 0.13
CA MET A 8 -1.28 -26.71 -0.44
C MET A 8 -0.51 -28.03 -0.59
N ALA A 9 0.73 -27.98 -1.08
CA ALA A 9 1.56 -29.17 -1.25
C ALA A 9 1.83 -29.84 0.10
N ARG A 10 2.16 -29.05 1.13
CA ARG A 10 2.35 -29.54 2.49
C ARG A 10 1.07 -30.19 3.03
N TYR A 11 -0.07 -29.50 2.94
CA TYR A 11 -1.35 -30.02 3.44
C TYR A 11 -1.69 -31.39 2.82
N ARG A 12 -1.52 -31.54 1.50
CA ARG A 12 -1.78 -32.82 0.80
C ARG A 12 -0.87 -33.94 1.32
N SER A 13 0.43 -33.69 1.43
CA SER A 13 1.39 -34.68 1.94
C SER A 13 1.10 -35.11 3.38
N GLU A 14 0.71 -34.18 4.25
CA GLU A 14 0.33 -34.48 5.64
C GLU A 14 -0.95 -35.33 5.68
N MET A 15 -1.92 -35.04 4.81
CA MET A 15 -3.17 -35.79 4.70
C MET A 15 -2.97 -37.20 4.17
N ASP A 16 -2.16 -37.38 3.12
CA ASP A 16 -1.83 -38.70 2.57
C ASP A 16 -1.16 -39.57 3.62
N THR A 17 -0.25 -38.98 4.42
CA THR A 17 0.43 -39.69 5.51
C THR A 17 -0.55 -40.12 6.60
N LEU A 18 -1.53 -39.27 6.93
CA LEU A 18 -2.58 -39.61 7.89
C LEU A 18 -3.45 -40.76 7.39
N LEU A 19 -3.98 -40.67 6.17
CA LEU A 19 -4.82 -41.69 5.56
C LEU A 19 -4.11 -43.05 5.52
N ASN A 20 -2.85 -43.08 5.09
CA ASN A 20 -2.04 -44.30 5.08
C ASN A 20 -1.87 -44.91 6.48
N ASN A 21 -1.74 -44.08 7.52
CA ASN A 21 -1.64 -44.58 8.90
C ASN A 21 -2.99 -45.13 9.39
N LEU A 22 -4.12 -44.55 8.97
CA LEU A 22 -5.47 -45.04 9.30
C LEU A 22 -5.77 -46.36 8.58
N ASP A 23 -5.47 -46.46 7.29
CA ASP A 23 -5.63 -47.69 6.51
C ASP A 23 -4.81 -48.84 7.11
N ALA A 24 -3.62 -48.54 7.63
CA ALA A 24 -2.77 -49.52 8.32
C ALA A 24 -3.34 -49.97 9.68
N ILE A 25 -4.15 -49.15 10.36
CA ILE A 25 -4.87 -49.54 11.58
C ILE A 25 -6.00 -50.51 11.23
N ASP A 26 -6.75 -50.22 10.17
CA ASP A 26 -7.88 -51.02 9.72
C ASP A 26 -7.41 -52.37 9.14
N ALA A 27 -6.28 -52.39 8.43
CA ALA A 27 -5.69 -53.60 7.88
C ALA A 27 -4.94 -54.47 8.91
N ALA A 28 -4.72 -53.99 10.14
CA ALA A 28 -3.96 -54.72 11.15
C ALA A 28 -4.76 -55.94 11.68
N THR A 29 -4.17 -57.12 11.54
CA THR A 29 -4.73 -58.41 11.97
C THR A 29 -4.46 -58.73 13.44
N ASP A 30 -3.44 -58.12 14.05
CA ASP A 30 -3.07 -58.32 15.45
C ASP A 30 -3.12 -57.02 16.28
N ASN A 31 -3.42 -57.16 17.57
CA ASN A 31 -3.59 -56.05 18.50
C ASN A 31 -2.29 -55.27 18.73
N GLU A 32 -1.12 -55.94 18.74
CA GLU A 32 0.17 -55.25 18.88
C GLU A 32 0.49 -54.40 17.65
N GLN A 33 0.19 -54.91 16.44
CA GLN A 33 0.36 -54.16 15.20
C GLN A 33 -0.56 -52.95 15.17
N ARG A 34 -1.84 -53.14 15.50
CA ARG A 34 -2.84 -52.07 15.56
C ARG A 34 -2.40 -50.96 16.52
N ARG A 35 -1.88 -51.33 17.70
CA ARG A 35 -1.36 -50.37 18.69
C ARG A 35 -0.19 -49.55 18.16
N ARG A 36 0.76 -50.18 17.47
CA ARG A 36 1.89 -49.47 16.82
C ARG A 36 1.43 -48.48 15.75
N HIS A 37 0.43 -48.85 14.95
CA HIS A 37 -0.13 -47.97 13.93
C HIS A 37 -0.89 -46.79 14.55
N ILE A 38 -1.64 -47.02 15.63
CA ILE A 38 -2.28 -45.95 16.43
C ILE A 38 -1.23 -44.98 16.99
N ASP A 39 -0.15 -45.48 17.59
CA ASP A 39 0.92 -44.63 18.14
C ASP A 39 1.59 -43.79 17.03
N LYS A 40 1.77 -44.37 15.85
CA LYS A 40 2.31 -43.68 14.67
C LYS A 40 1.37 -42.56 14.18
N ALA A 41 0.08 -42.83 14.09
CA ALA A 41 -0.94 -41.84 13.71
C ALA A 41 -1.02 -40.69 14.73
N LEU A 42 -1.02 -41.01 16.03
CA LEU A 42 -1.03 -40.01 17.10
C LEU A 42 0.22 -39.14 17.10
N LYS A 43 1.40 -39.73 16.88
CA LYS A 43 2.67 -38.99 16.78
C LYS A 43 2.66 -38.01 15.61
N HIS A 44 2.03 -38.38 14.50
CA HIS A 44 1.87 -37.53 13.31
C HIS A 44 0.88 -36.37 13.55
N LEU A 45 -0.25 -36.63 14.20
CA LEU A 45 -1.30 -35.63 14.46
C LEU A 45 -0.93 -34.60 15.54
N LYS A 46 -0.21 -35.01 16.59
CA LYS A 46 0.11 -34.17 17.75
C LYS A 46 0.76 -32.81 17.42
N PRO A 47 1.74 -32.70 16.51
CA PRO A 47 2.29 -31.40 16.11
C PRO A 47 1.34 -30.58 15.22
N LEU A 48 0.44 -31.22 14.47
CA LEU A 48 -0.52 -30.56 13.58
C LEU A 48 -1.69 -29.92 14.34
N GLN A 49 -2.09 -30.49 15.48
CA GLN A 49 -3.14 -29.94 16.34
C GLN A 49 -2.77 -28.61 17.01
N ASN A 50 -1.48 -28.30 17.13
CA ASN A 50 -0.98 -27.08 17.78
C ASN A 50 -0.68 -25.94 16.80
N GLN A 51 -1.22 -25.98 15.58
CA GLN A 51 -1.02 -24.92 14.59
C GLN A 51 -1.82 -23.67 14.95
N GLY A 52 -1.24 -22.89 15.85
CA GLY A 52 -1.69 -21.56 16.23
C GLY A 52 -2.70 -21.59 17.36
N LYS A 53 -2.25 -21.41 18.60
CA LYS A 53 -3.11 -20.68 19.54
C LYS A 53 -3.32 -19.32 18.89
N HIS A 54 -4.54 -19.04 18.42
CA HIS A 54 -4.93 -17.64 18.22
C HIS A 54 -4.49 -16.90 19.48
N ALA A 55 -3.83 -15.75 19.31
CA ALA A 55 -3.55 -14.89 20.45
C ALA A 55 -4.87 -14.79 21.24
N PRO A 56 -4.87 -15.15 22.54
CA PRO A 56 -6.10 -15.14 23.31
C PRO A 56 -6.74 -13.75 23.15
N PHE A 57 -8.05 -13.74 22.92
CA PHE A 57 -8.78 -12.49 22.75
C PHE A 57 -8.61 -11.66 24.03
N ASP A 58 -7.77 -10.63 23.97
CA ASP A 58 -7.61 -9.63 25.00
C ASP A 58 -8.39 -8.39 24.58
N PRO A 59 -9.53 -8.08 25.23
CA PRO A 59 -10.31 -6.88 24.95
C PRO A 59 -9.49 -5.58 25.06
N ASN A 60 -8.41 -5.59 25.84
CA ASN A 60 -7.52 -4.44 26.04
C ASN A 60 -6.31 -4.43 25.09
N GLN A 61 -6.07 -5.52 24.36
CA GLN A 61 -4.99 -5.65 23.37
C GLN A 61 -5.53 -6.28 22.09
N LEU A 62 -6.40 -5.53 21.41
CA LEU A 62 -6.92 -5.96 20.13
C LEU A 62 -5.79 -5.93 19.08
N PRO A 63 -5.78 -6.87 18.11
CA PRO A 63 -4.83 -6.82 16.99
C PRO A 63 -4.98 -5.54 16.14
N PHE A 64 -6.15 -4.89 16.22
CA PHE A 64 -6.42 -3.56 15.68
C PHE A 64 -6.79 -2.63 16.84
N ASN A 65 -5.79 -1.96 17.42
CA ASN A 65 -6.04 -0.96 18.46
C ASN A 65 -6.31 0.40 17.83
N ILE A 66 -7.19 1.19 18.46
CA ILE A 66 -7.26 2.62 18.20
C ILE A 66 -5.89 3.19 18.62
N PRO A 67 -5.19 3.93 17.75
CA PRO A 67 -3.91 4.52 18.11
C PRO A 67 -4.07 5.30 19.41
N LYS A 68 -3.20 5.03 20.40
CA LYS A 68 -3.09 5.92 21.56
C LYS A 68 -2.80 7.30 20.97
N GLY A 69 -3.56 8.33 21.37
CA GLY A 69 -3.54 9.67 20.78
C GLY A 69 -2.21 10.44 20.87
N GLU A 70 -1.09 9.74 21.00
CA GLU A 70 0.27 10.19 20.75
C GLU A 70 0.41 10.57 19.27
N VAL A 71 -0.10 11.75 18.94
CA VAL A 71 0.08 12.37 17.63
C VAL A 71 1.52 12.83 17.52
N ARG A 72 2.25 12.31 16.53
CA ARG A 72 3.60 12.79 16.23
C ARG A 72 3.55 14.28 15.87
N PRO A 73 4.49 15.12 16.35
CA PRO A 73 4.55 16.51 15.92
C PRO A 73 4.82 16.60 14.40
N PRO A 74 4.35 17.67 13.72
CA PRO A 74 4.72 17.93 12.34
C PRO A 74 6.24 18.03 12.18
N ILE A 75 6.75 17.58 11.03
CA ILE A 75 8.17 17.76 10.71
C ILE A 75 8.35 19.20 10.24
N GLU A 76 9.10 19.98 11.01
CA GLU A 76 9.41 21.37 10.69
C GLU A 76 10.79 21.55 10.06
N ASP A 77 11.71 20.61 10.28
CA ASP A 77 13.07 20.65 9.72
C ASP A 77 13.14 20.00 8.32
N GLU A 78 13.72 20.73 7.37
CA GLU A 78 13.85 20.28 5.98
C GLU A 78 14.74 19.03 5.86
N LYS A 79 15.81 18.92 6.68
CA LYS A 79 16.69 17.73 6.63
C LYS A 79 15.96 16.50 7.12
N GLU A 80 15.19 16.64 8.19
CA GLU A 80 14.34 15.57 8.72
C GLU A 80 13.24 15.17 7.73
N LEU A 81 12.65 16.13 7.03
CA LEU A 81 11.66 15.86 5.97
C LEU A 81 12.31 15.05 4.83
N LYS A 82 13.48 15.49 4.33
CA LYS A 82 14.25 14.79 3.30
C LYS A 82 14.72 13.41 3.74
N ARG A 83 15.03 13.20 5.02
CA ARG A 83 15.39 11.87 5.55
C ARG A 83 14.20 10.92 5.50
N ARG A 84 13.01 11.42 5.84
CA ARG A 84 11.79 10.61 5.89
C ARG A 84 11.20 10.34 4.51
N PHE A 85 11.31 11.32 3.62
CA PHE A 85 10.89 11.24 2.23
C PHE A 85 12.11 11.50 1.35
N PRO A 86 13.00 10.50 1.17
CA PRO A 86 14.21 10.67 0.40
C PRO A 86 13.86 11.01 -1.05
N ALA A 87 14.16 12.24 -1.46
CA ALA A 87 14.23 12.58 -2.87
C ALA A 87 15.35 11.75 -3.51
N LYS A 88 15.12 11.17 -4.70
CA LYS A 88 16.19 10.50 -5.45
C LYS A 88 17.32 11.50 -5.68
N ALA A 89 18.52 11.16 -5.22
CA ALA A 89 19.70 11.99 -5.43
C ALA A 89 20.09 11.97 -6.92
N VAL A 90 20.20 13.15 -7.52
CA VAL A 90 20.70 13.33 -8.89
C VAL A 90 22.23 13.20 -8.85
N LYS A 91 22.78 12.23 -9.58
CA LYS A 91 24.22 12.20 -9.84
C LYS A 91 24.53 13.20 -10.95
N VAL A 92 25.05 14.36 -10.59
CA VAL A 92 25.51 15.37 -11.55
C VAL A 92 26.94 15.05 -11.94
N ALA A 93 27.19 14.76 -13.21
CA ALA A 93 28.54 14.51 -13.73
C ALA A 93 29.25 15.84 -14.04
N THR A 94 29.68 16.56 -13.01
CA THR A 94 30.45 17.80 -13.18
C THR A 94 31.63 17.87 -12.21
N THR A 95 32.81 18.20 -12.74
CA THR A 95 34.09 18.27 -12.01
C THR A 95 34.21 19.52 -11.13
N THR A 96 33.33 20.50 -11.31
CA THR A 96 33.30 21.75 -10.53
C THR A 96 31.87 22.08 -10.15
N LEU A 97 31.58 22.17 -8.85
CA LEU A 97 30.26 22.51 -8.33
C LEU A 97 30.23 24.01 -7.97
N LEU A 98 29.44 24.79 -8.71
CA LEU A 98 29.12 26.17 -8.33
C LEU A 98 27.94 26.16 -7.33
N PRO A 99 27.86 27.11 -6.37
CA PRO A 99 26.79 27.15 -5.36
C PRO A 99 25.37 27.16 -5.94
N ASP A 100 25.18 27.76 -7.13
CA ASP A 100 23.89 27.79 -7.84
C ASP A 100 23.49 26.44 -8.47
N MET A 101 24.44 25.51 -8.63
CA MET A 101 24.17 24.17 -9.16
C MET A 101 23.55 23.22 -8.13
N LEU A 102 23.54 23.60 -6.84
CA LEU A 102 22.88 22.84 -5.77
C LEU A 102 21.35 22.92 -5.79
N LYS A 103 20.75 23.65 -6.74
CA LYS A 103 19.30 23.79 -6.91
C LYS A 103 18.76 23.20 -8.22
N VAL A 104 19.43 22.22 -8.81
CA VAL A 104 18.81 21.49 -9.92
C VAL A 104 17.89 20.42 -9.34
N ALA A 105 16.64 20.79 -9.09
CA ALA A 105 15.56 19.83 -9.13
C ALA A 105 15.70 19.07 -10.45
N GLN A 106 15.82 17.74 -10.39
CA GLN A 106 15.98 16.89 -11.57
C GLN A 106 15.00 17.34 -12.64
N ALA A 107 15.52 17.65 -13.84
CA ALA A 107 14.68 18.00 -14.97
C ALA A 107 13.63 16.90 -15.15
N PRO A 108 12.36 17.24 -15.39
CA PRO A 108 11.33 16.23 -15.56
C PRO A 108 11.75 15.24 -16.66
N ASP A 109 11.61 13.95 -16.40
CA ASP A 109 11.94 12.88 -17.35
C ASP A 109 10.68 12.13 -17.78
N SER A 110 10.77 11.30 -18.81
CA SER A 110 9.59 10.62 -19.35
C SER A 110 8.86 9.73 -18.34
N THR A 111 9.50 9.32 -17.24
CA THR A 111 8.83 8.55 -16.18
C THR A 111 7.81 9.39 -15.41
N ASP A 112 7.94 10.71 -15.45
CA ASP A 112 6.95 11.66 -14.89
C ASP A 112 5.68 11.78 -15.76
N LEU A 113 5.59 11.07 -16.90
CA LEU A 113 4.38 10.94 -17.73
C LEU A 113 3.69 9.57 -17.57
N GLU A 114 4.40 8.57 -17.06
CA GLU A 114 3.89 7.20 -16.98
C GLU A 114 2.89 7.03 -15.82
N PRO A 115 1.93 6.10 -15.93
CA PRO A 115 1.05 5.76 -14.81
C PRO A 115 1.81 5.07 -13.67
N THR A 116 1.37 5.29 -12.42
CA THR A 116 1.82 4.56 -11.23
C THR A 116 0.65 3.84 -10.56
N GLU A 117 0.91 3.01 -9.55
CA GLU A 117 -0.12 2.21 -8.86
C GLU A 117 -1.31 3.05 -8.37
N ASP A 118 -1.05 4.25 -7.88
CA ASP A 118 -2.00 5.23 -7.37
C ASP A 118 -2.40 6.30 -8.39
N VAL A 119 -1.59 6.51 -9.44
CA VAL A 119 -1.84 7.46 -10.54
C VAL A 119 -2.14 6.67 -11.81
N GLN A 120 -3.36 6.17 -11.91
CA GLN A 120 -3.84 5.46 -13.09
C GLN A 120 -4.33 6.46 -14.15
N ILE A 121 -3.99 6.21 -15.42
CA ILE A 121 -4.53 6.90 -16.58
C ILE A 121 -5.62 6.01 -17.17
N THR A 122 -6.87 6.43 -17.05
CA THR A 122 -8.06 5.67 -17.44
C THR A 122 -8.86 6.45 -18.50
N PRO A 123 -9.74 5.80 -19.27
CA PRO A 123 -10.54 6.51 -20.26
C PRO A 123 -11.38 7.69 -19.69
N PRO A 124 -11.97 7.62 -18.48
CA PRO A 124 -12.62 8.79 -17.86
C PRO A 124 -11.67 9.95 -17.56
N ILE A 125 -10.43 9.66 -17.14
CA ILE A 125 -9.40 10.69 -16.89
C ILE A 125 -8.97 11.33 -18.21
N GLU A 126 -8.80 10.53 -19.27
CA GLU A 126 -8.49 11.03 -20.62
C GLU A 126 -9.61 11.90 -21.19
N ALA A 127 -10.87 11.47 -21.04
CA ALA A 127 -12.02 12.24 -21.46
C ALA A 127 -12.10 13.59 -20.71
N LEU A 128 -11.86 13.60 -19.40
CA LEU A 128 -11.86 14.82 -18.61
C LEU A 128 -10.69 15.75 -18.98
N ALA A 129 -9.48 15.20 -19.18
CA ALA A 129 -8.34 16.01 -19.63
C ALA A 129 -8.62 16.66 -21.00
N LEU A 130 -9.25 15.93 -21.92
CA LEU A 130 -9.68 16.44 -23.21
C LEU A 130 -10.76 17.53 -23.08
N GLU A 131 -11.77 17.33 -22.24
CA GLU A 131 -12.81 18.33 -21.94
C GLU A 131 -12.21 19.63 -21.39
N LEU A 132 -11.17 19.51 -20.57
CA LEU A 132 -10.42 20.63 -20.00
C LEU A 132 -9.34 21.17 -20.95
N GLU A 133 -9.37 20.77 -22.22
CA GLU A 133 -8.48 21.21 -23.30
C GLU A 133 -6.98 20.96 -23.01
N HIS A 134 -6.67 19.98 -22.16
CA HIS A 134 -5.31 19.73 -21.67
C HIS A 134 -4.66 20.97 -21.03
N ASN A 135 -5.47 21.93 -20.55
CA ASN A 135 -4.98 23.17 -20.00
C ASN A 135 -4.71 23.01 -18.49
N PRO A 136 -3.48 23.22 -18.02
CA PRO A 136 -3.11 22.97 -16.62
C PRO A 136 -3.88 23.84 -15.62
N VAL A 137 -4.25 25.06 -16.01
CA VAL A 137 -5.03 25.97 -15.16
C VAL A 137 -6.46 25.47 -15.02
N LYS A 138 -7.09 25.06 -16.14
CA LYS A 138 -8.44 24.46 -16.12
C LYS A 138 -8.47 23.17 -15.31
N ILE A 139 -7.46 22.32 -15.48
CA ILE A 139 -7.28 21.07 -14.74
C ILE A 139 -7.18 21.35 -13.24
N TYR A 140 -6.29 22.25 -12.82
CA TYR A 140 -6.14 22.57 -11.40
C TYR A 140 -7.43 23.12 -10.79
N ASN A 141 -8.06 24.10 -11.46
CA ASN A 141 -9.30 24.70 -10.97
C ASN A 141 -10.42 23.65 -10.89
N TRP A 142 -10.55 22.78 -11.89
CA TRP A 142 -11.55 21.72 -11.86
C TRP A 142 -11.34 20.79 -10.66
N VAL A 143 -10.11 20.33 -10.41
CA VAL A 143 -9.82 19.45 -9.26
C VAL A 143 -10.10 20.18 -7.94
N HIS A 144 -9.67 21.44 -7.82
CA HIS A 144 -9.91 22.26 -6.63
C HIS A 144 -11.41 22.45 -6.35
N ASP A 145 -12.21 22.70 -7.38
CA ASP A 145 -13.63 23.05 -7.22
C ASP A 145 -14.55 21.84 -7.11
N ASN A 146 -14.12 20.66 -7.61
CA ASN A 146 -14.98 19.48 -7.73
C ASN A 146 -14.59 18.31 -6.81
N ILE A 147 -13.45 18.37 -6.11
CA ILE A 147 -13.03 17.29 -5.20
C ILE A 147 -13.18 17.74 -3.75
N GLN A 148 -14.10 17.10 -3.03
CA GLN A 148 -14.26 17.32 -1.60
C GLN A 148 -13.07 16.74 -0.82
N PHE A 149 -12.45 17.56 0.01
CA PHE A 149 -11.34 17.12 0.85
C PHE A 149 -11.82 16.21 1.99
N ILE A 150 -11.19 15.05 2.14
CA ILE A 150 -11.42 14.15 3.28
C ILE A 150 -10.12 14.10 4.12
N PRO A 151 -10.16 14.39 5.43
CA PRO A 151 -8.95 14.46 6.27
C PRO A 151 -8.44 13.07 6.70
N THR A 152 -8.21 12.17 5.75
CA THR A 152 -7.51 10.89 5.95
C THR A 152 -6.06 10.96 5.49
N TYR A 153 -5.25 9.93 5.80
CA TYR A 153 -3.83 9.91 5.49
C TYR A 153 -3.47 8.69 4.63
N GLY A 154 -2.63 8.91 3.61
CA GLY A 154 -2.13 7.89 2.70
C GLY A 154 -2.93 7.79 1.40
N SER A 155 -2.37 7.09 0.40
CA SER A 155 -3.09 6.76 -0.83
C SER A 155 -4.10 5.65 -0.55
N ILE A 156 -5.39 5.99 -0.57
CA ILE A 156 -6.49 5.06 -0.27
C ILE A 156 -7.29 4.76 -1.54
N GLN A 157 -7.57 5.79 -2.32
CA GLN A 157 -8.43 5.75 -3.50
C GLN A 157 -7.62 5.81 -4.80
N GLY A 158 -6.56 6.62 -4.85
CA GLY A 158 -5.84 6.91 -6.09
C GLY A 158 -6.67 7.73 -7.10
N SER A 159 -6.15 7.91 -8.31
CA SER A 159 -6.73 8.85 -9.30
C SER A 159 -8.16 8.52 -9.72
N GLN A 160 -8.43 7.25 -10.06
CA GLN A 160 -9.73 6.85 -10.63
C GLN A 160 -10.87 6.96 -9.62
N MET A 161 -10.70 6.39 -8.42
CA MET A 161 -11.75 6.41 -7.40
C MET A 161 -11.99 7.83 -6.87
N THR A 162 -10.95 8.67 -6.81
CA THR A 162 -11.12 10.11 -6.49
C THR A 162 -12.00 10.81 -7.53
N LEU A 163 -11.80 10.51 -8.83
CA LEU A 163 -12.61 11.08 -9.89
C LEU A 163 -14.08 10.63 -9.82
N GLU A 164 -14.32 9.37 -9.46
CA GLU A 164 -15.65 8.78 -9.35
C GLU A 164 -16.41 9.30 -8.13
N THR A 165 -15.77 9.28 -6.95
CA THR A 165 -16.40 9.68 -5.69
C THR A 165 -16.48 11.20 -5.52
N LYS A 166 -15.72 11.96 -6.32
CA LYS A 166 -15.57 13.42 -6.20
C LYS A 166 -15.10 13.84 -4.81
N SER A 167 -14.29 12.99 -4.17
CA SER A 167 -13.78 13.22 -2.83
C SER A 167 -12.45 12.51 -2.65
N GLY A 168 -11.57 13.05 -1.81
CA GLY A 168 -10.26 12.45 -1.58
C GLY A 168 -9.45 13.20 -0.54
N ASN A 169 -8.47 12.53 0.04
CA ASN A 169 -7.49 13.21 0.87
C ASN A 169 -6.40 13.89 0.03
N ALA A 170 -5.36 14.41 0.69
CA ALA A 170 -4.26 15.10 0.01
C ALA A 170 -3.51 14.21 -1.01
N PHE A 171 -3.35 12.92 -0.71
CA PHE A 171 -2.69 11.96 -1.60
C PHE A 171 -3.57 11.65 -2.79
N ASP A 172 -4.82 11.27 -2.52
CA ASP A 172 -5.81 10.89 -3.53
C ASP A 172 -6.12 12.03 -4.51
N THR A 173 -6.29 13.26 -3.99
CA THR A 173 -6.48 14.48 -4.81
C THR A 173 -5.25 14.77 -5.66
N ALA A 174 -4.05 14.62 -5.10
CA ALA A 174 -2.82 14.76 -5.87
C ALA A 174 -2.68 13.66 -6.94
N SER A 175 -3.12 12.42 -6.65
CA SER A 175 -3.11 11.34 -7.64
C SER A 175 -3.96 11.67 -8.86
N LEU A 176 -5.18 12.19 -8.64
CA LEU A 176 -6.07 12.63 -9.72
C LEU A 176 -5.46 13.79 -10.52
N LEU A 177 -4.94 14.81 -9.83
CA LEU A 177 -4.32 15.96 -10.48
C LEU A 177 -3.12 15.55 -11.34
N ILE A 178 -2.24 14.69 -10.80
CA ILE A 178 -1.09 14.17 -11.54
C ILE A 178 -1.56 13.37 -12.75
N ALA A 179 -2.57 12.51 -12.63
CA ALA A 179 -3.08 11.73 -13.76
C ALA A 179 -3.57 12.62 -14.91
N LEU A 180 -4.35 13.67 -14.60
CA LEU A 180 -4.83 14.64 -15.59
C LEU A 180 -3.70 15.41 -16.27
N LEU A 181 -2.66 15.80 -15.51
CA LEU A 181 -1.48 16.48 -16.04
C LEU A 181 -0.65 15.55 -16.94
N ARG A 182 -0.41 14.31 -16.50
CA ARG A 182 0.36 13.31 -17.26
C ARG A 182 -0.29 12.98 -18.59
N THR A 183 -1.60 12.71 -18.60
CA THR A 183 -2.39 12.54 -19.81
C THR A 183 -2.33 13.75 -20.74
N SER A 184 -2.18 14.95 -20.18
CA SER A 184 -2.01 16.20 -20.94
C SER A 184 -0.58 16.42 -21.47
N GLY A 185 0.32 15.44 -21.34
CA GLY A 185 1.73 15.56 -21.73
C GLY A 185 2.56 16.44 -20.80
N ILE A 186 2.05 16.74 -19.60
CA ILE A 186 2.71 17.57 -18.60
C ILE A 186 3.33 16.66 -17.55
N HIS A 187 4.66 16.70 -17.47
CA HIS A 187 5.41 15.94 -16.48
C HIS A 187 5.02 16.34 -15.06
N ALA A 188 4.53 15.39 -14.27
CA ALA A 188 4.03 15.63 -12.93
C ALA A 188 4.48 14.54 -11.95
N ARG A 189 4.79 14.95 -10.72
CA ARG A 189 5.26 14.07 -9.64
C ARG A 189 4.74 14.52 -8.29
N TYR A 190 4.75 13.60 -7.32
CA TYR A 190 4.39 13.94 -5.95
C TYR A 190 5.38 14.93 -5.32
N ALA A 191 4.83 15.84 -4.54
CA ALA A 191 5.56 16.69 -3.62
C ALA A 191 5.00 16.50 -2.21
N TYR A 192 5.91 16.45 -1.23
CA TYR A 192 5.57 16.28 0.17
C TYR A 192 6.02 17.51 0.96
N GLY A 193 5.18 17.96 1.90
CA GLY A 193 5.47 19.11 2.72
C GLY A 193 4.56 19.21 3.93
N THR A 194 4.93 20.10 4.85
CA THR A 194 4.13 20.45 6.03
C THR A 194 3.45 21.79 5.76
N VAL A 195 2.13 21.84 5.91
CA VAL A 195 1.34 23.08 5.79
C VAL A 195 0.77 23.44 7.15
N ARG A 196 0.85 24.72 7.53
CA ARG A 196 0.23 25.23 8.75
C ARG A 196 -1.17 25.76 8.43
N ILE A 197 -2.19 25.12 8.98
CA ILE A 197 -3.58 25.50 8.79
C ILE A 197 -4.16 25.93 10.15
N PRO A 198 -4.75 27.15 10.25
CA PRO A 198 -5.47 27.55 11.46
C PRO A 198 -6.61 26.58 11.80
N ILE A 199 -6.81 26.29 13.09
CA ILE A 199 -7.77 25.27 13.51
C ILE A 199 -9.21 25.54 13.05
N ASN A 200 -9.59 26.81 12.89
CA ASN A 200 -10.93 27.18 12.43
C ASN A 200 -11.16 26.81 10.96
N GLN A 201 -10.09 26.79 10.14
CA GLN A 201 -10.16 26.38 8.74
C GLN A 201 -10.14 24.85 8.60
N ALA A 202 -9.43 24.15 9.49
CA ALA A 202 -9.37 22.69 9.49
C ALA A 202 -10.70 22.01 9.90
N LYS A 203 -11.59 22.72 10.61
CA LYS A 203 -12.89 22.20 11.08
C LYS A 203 -14.03 22.28 10.06
N GLN A 204 -13.83 23.00 8.95
CA GLN A 204 -14.86 23.27 7.94
C GLN A 204 -14.70 22.42 6.67
N ALA A 205 -13.71 21.51 6.65
CA ALA A 205 -13.46 20.59 5.55
C ALA A 205 -14.27 19.29 5.71
#